data_AF-A0A800FBL9-F1
#
_entry.id   AF-A0A800FBL9-F1
#
_cell.length_a   1.000
_cell.length_b   1.000
_cell.length_c   1.000
_cell.angle_alpha   90.00
_cell.angle_beta   90.00
_cell.angle_gamma   90.00
#
_symmetry.space_group_name_H-M   'P 1'
#
loop_
_entity.id
_entity.type
_entity.pdbx_description
1 polymer ?
#
loop_
_entity_poly.entity_id
_entity_poly.type
_entity_poly.pdbx_seq_one_letter_code
_entity_poly.pdbx_strand_id
1 'polypeptide(L)'
;MINRRNVFAFCTLFALWLGTTALTSVGAISTLASSATILADTTQPVRAPHGMVVSENMRASRVGSDVLAAGGNAVDAAIATGLALAVTHPSAGNIGGGGFAVVPVLLSVARVTGVAIA
;
A
#
# COMPACT_ATOMS: atom_id res chain seq x y z
N MET A 1 -31.02 -34.51 -54.13
CA MET A 1 -31.86 -34.82 -52.96
C MET A 1 -30.93 -35.21 -51.81
N ILE A 2 -30.82 -34.40 -50.75
CA ILE A 2 -29.91 -34.63 -49.61
C ILE A 2 -30.44 -35.80 -48.75
N ASN A 3 -29.59 -36.78 -48.45
CA ASN A 3 -29.95 -38.00 -47.72
C ASN A 3 -30.02 -37.74 -46.20
N ARG A 4 -31.20 -37.96 -45.58
CA ARG A 4 -31.46 -37.71 -44.14
C ARG A 4 -30.48 -38.44 -43.21
N ARG A 5 -29.96 -39.61 -43.62
CA ARG A 5 -28.96 -40.37 -42.85
C ARG A 5 -27.61 -39.65 -42.73
N ASN A 6 -27.19 -38.92 -43.76
CA ASN A 6 -25.90 -38.22 -43.76
C ASN A 6 -25.96 -36.93 -42.94
N VAL A 7 -27.14 -36.31 -42.83
CA VAL A 7 -27.36 -35.10 -42.02
C VAL A 7 -27.24 -35.39 -40.52
N PHE A 8 -27.79 -36.52 -40.06
CA PHE A 8 -27.66 -36.92 -38.65
C PHE A 8 -26.21 -37.27 -38.26
N ALA A 9 -25.48 -37.97 -39.13
CA ALA A 9 -24.07 -38.29 -38.89
C ALA A 9 -23.18 -37.05 -38.86
N PHE A 10 -23.47 -36.05 -39.71
CA PHE A 10 -22.74 -34.78 -39.69
C PHE A 10 -22.99 -33.99 -38.41
N CYS A 11 -24.22 -34.00 -37.91
CA CYS A 11 -24.60 -33.23 -36.72
C CYS A 11 -23.94 -33.78 -35.43
N THR A 12 -23.85 -35.11 -35.31
CA THR A 12 -23.20 -35.75 -34.15
C THR A 12 -21.68 -35.55 -34.16
N LEU A 13 -21.03 -35.64 -35.33
CA LEU A 13 -19.60 -35.38 -35.48
C LEU A 13 -19.26 -33.91 -35.21
N PHE A 14 -20.11 -32.98 -35.63
CA PHE A 14 -19.95 -31.55 -35.35
C PHE A 14 -20.11 -31.23 -33.86
N ALA A 15 -21.11 -31.83 -33.19
CA ALA A 15 -21.31 -31.65 -31.75
C ALA A 15 -20.12 -32.17 -30.90
N LEU A 16 -19.53 -33.30 -31.30
CA LEU A 16 -18.33 -33.85 -30.63
C LEU A 16 -17.08 -32.98 -30.87
N TRP A 17 -16.97 -32.35 -32.05
CA TRP A 17 -15.88 -31.42 -32.36
C TRP A 17 -15.98 -30.09 -31.59
N LEU A 18 -17.19 -29.55 -31.39
CA LEU A 18 -17.39 -28.39 -30.51
C LEU A 18 -17.10 -28.72 -29.04
N GLY A 19 -17.45 -29.92 -28.57
CA GLY A 19 -17.20 -30.30 -27.18
C GLY A 19 -15.71 -30.43 -26.85
N THR A 20 -14.89 -30.90 -27.79
CA THR A 20 -13.45 -31.14 -27.57
C THR A 20 -12.60 -29.86 -27.62
N THR A 21 -12.99 -28.84 -28.38
CA THR A 21 -12.30 -27.54 -28.41
C THR A 21 -12.50 -26.70 -27.14
N ALA A 22 -13.58 -26.95 -26.39
CA ALA A 22 -13.84 -26.27 -25.12
C ALA A 22 -12.94 -26.78 -23.98
N LEU A 23 -12.50 -28.04 -24.01
CA LEU A 23 -11.64 -28.59 -22.95
C LEU A 23 -10.16 -28.16 -23.09
N THR A 24 -9.69 -27.90 -24.31
CA THR A 24 -8.28 -27.53 -24.54
C THR A 24 -7.96 -26.09 -24.15
N SER A 25 -8.95 -25.19 -24.10
CA SER A 25 -8.76 -23.78 -23.73
C SER A 25 -8.66 -23.55 -22.21
N VAL A 26 -9.30 -24.39 -21.39
CA VAL A 26 -9.27 -24.26 -19.92
C VAL A 26 -7.92 -24.72 -19.33
N GLY A 27 -7.28 -25.72 -19.94
CA GLY A 27 -5.98 -26.24 -19.49
C GLY A 27 -4.82 -25.25 -19.68
N ALA A 28 -4.84 -24.46 -20.76
CA ALA A 28 -3.77 -23.51 -21.09
C ALA A 28 -3.75 -22.26 -20.19
N ILE A 29 -4.89 -21.88 -19.62
CA ILE A 29 -5.00 -20.70 -18.74
C ILE A 29 -4.43 -21.00 -17.34
N SER A 30 -4.50 -22.27 -16.91
CA SER A 30 -4.11 -22.69 -15.56
C SER A 30 -2.58 -22.75 -15.35
N THR A 31 -1.79 -22.88 -16.41
CA THR A 31 -0.32 -22.95 -16.33
C THR A 31 0.39 -21.59 -16.32
N LEU A 32 -0.29 -20.51 -16.74
CA LEU A 32 0.28 -19.16 -16.76
C LEU A 32 0.15 -18.41 -15.42
N ALA A 33 -0.65 -18.93 -14.48
CA ALA A 33 -0.95 -18.25 -13.22
C ALA A 33 0.10 -18.47 -12.10
N SER A 34 1.08 -19.38 -12.29
CA SER A 34 1.97 -19.82 -11.20
C SER A 34 3.27 -19.03 -11.02
N SER A 35 3.45 -17.88 -11.67
CA SER A 35 4.70 -17.11 -11.60
C SER A 35 4.53 -15.66 -11.11
N ALA A 36 3.53 -15.40 -10.26
CA ALA A 36 3.49 -14.14 -9.51
C ALA A 36 4.41 -14.25 -8.28
N THR A 37 5.72 -14.06 -8.49
CA THR A 37 6.66 -13.84 -7.38
C THR A 37 6.28 -12.54 -6.69
N ILE A 38 5.67 -12.63 -5.52
CA ILE A 38 5.45 -11.49 -4.63
C ILE A 38 6.85 -11.00 -4.21
N LEU A 39 7.29 -9.88 -4.77
CA LEU A 39 8.46 -9.14 -4.29
C LEU A 39 8.07 -8.52 -2.95
N ALA A 40 8.16 -9.31 -1.88
CA ALA A 40 8.01 -8.80 -0.53
C ALA A 40 9.19 -7.86 -0.24
N ASP A 41 8.88 -6.61 0.10
CA ASP A 41 9.87 -5.67 0.61
C ASP A 41 10.50 -6.26 1.89
N THR A 42 11.83 -6.41 1.88
CA THR A 42 12.59 -7.01 2.98
C THR A 42 13.10 -5.98 3.98
N THR A 43 12.67 -4.71 3.87
CA THR A 43 13.04 -3.68 4.83
C THR A 43 12.54 -4.05 6.23
N GLN A 44 13.49 -4.14 7.16
CA GLN A 44 13.19 -4.39 8.56
C GLN A 44 12.53 -3.13 9.16
N PRO A 45 11.40 -3.27 9.87
CA PRO A 45 10.76 -2.12 10.50
C PRO A 45 11.67 -1.52 11.56
N VAL A 46 11.90 -0.21 11.48
CA VAL A 46 12.67 0.52 12.47
C VAL A 46 11.91 0.52 13.81
N ARG A 47 12.62 0.22 14.91
CA ARG A 47 12.07 0.24 16.26
C ARG A 47 12.66 1.42 17.03
N ALA A 48 11.81 2.17 17.71
CA ALA A 48 12.22 3.29 18.54
C ALA A 48 11.47 3.26 19.89
N PRO A 49 12.09 2.75 20.97
CA PRO A 49 11.41 2.51 22.24
C PRO A 49 11.01 3.78 23.00
N HIS A 50 11.56 4.93 22.63
CA HIS A 50 11.35 6.20 23.33
C HIS A 50 10.55 7.24 22.55
N GLY A 51 10.31 7.01 21.25
CA GLY A 51 9.62 7.94 20.37
C GLY A 51 10.18 7.88 18.95
N MET A 52 9.32 8.16 17.96
CA MET A 52 9.67 8.18 16.54
C MET A 52 9.05 9.41 15.87
N VAL A 53 9.77 10.00 14.92
CA VAL A 53 9.24 11.01 14.01
C VAL A 53 9.45 10.54 12.58
N VAL A 54 8.38 10.54 11.79
CA VAL A 54 8.38 10.16 10.37
C VAL A 54 7.76 11.30 9.57
N SER A 55 8.47 11.72 8.52
CA SER A 55 7.98 12.68 7.54
C SER A 55 8.62 12.41 6.18
N GLU A 56 8.05 13.00 5.12
CA GLU A 56 8.57 12.88 3.75
C GLU A 56 10.00 13.42 3.60
N ASN A 57 10.41 14.39 4.42
CA ASN A 57 11.73 15.01 4.34
C ASN A 57 12.63 14.61 5.52
N MET A 58 13.81 14.06 5.23
CA MET A 58 14.77 13.66 6.28
C MET A 58 15.16 14.81 7.23
N ARG A 59 15.26 16.06 6.75
CA ARG A 59 15.59 17.21 7.60
C ARG A 59 14.46 17.54 8.56
N ALA A 60 13.21 17.45 8.10
CA ALA A 60 12.04 17.69 8.94
C ALA A 60 11.90 16.60 10.01
N SER A 61 12.06 15.33 9.64
CA SER A 61 12.11 14.21 10.59
C SER A 61 13.19 14.43 11.66
N ARG A 62 14.36 14.95 11.27
CA ARG A 62 15.46 15.24 12.18
C ARG A 62 15.11 16.36 13.17
N VAL A 63 14.54 17.46 12.70
CA VAL A 63 14.09 18.57 13.56
C VAL A 63 13.10 18.09 14.62
N GLY A 64 12.10 17.29 14.22
CA GLY A 64 11.16 16.70 15.19
C GLY A 64 11.84 15.77 16.18
N SER A 65 12.80 14.94 15.72
CA SER A 65 13.55 14.04 16.59
C SER A 65 14.44 14.78 17.59
N ASP A 66 15.01 15.92 17.19
CA ASP A 66 15.83 16.77 18.06
C ASP A 66 14.95 17.41 19.16
N VAL A 67 13.70 17.78 18.84
CA VAL A 67 12.73 18.28 19.83
C VAL A 67 12.31 17.19 20.82
N LEU A 68 12.07 15.96 20.37
CA LEU A 68 11.84 14.83 21.28
C LEU A 68 13.06 14.59 22.17
N ALA A 69 14.27 14.63 21.60
CA ALA A 69 15.52 14.43 22.34
C ALA A 69 15.76 15.55 23.37
N ALA A 70 15.30 16.77 23.09
CA ALA A 70 15.31 17.90 24.01
C ALA A 70 14.25 17.82 25.14
N GLY A 71 13.46 16.74 25.19
CA GLY A 71 12.44 16.52 26.21
C GLY A 71 11.04 17.00 25.84
N GLY A 72 10.82 17.42 24.59
CA GLY A 72 9.49 17.75 24.07
C GLY A 72 8.59 16.53 23.98
N ASN A 73 7.27 16.77 23.99
CA ASN A 73 6.28 15.71 23.78
C ASN A 73 6.04 15.48 22.27
N ALA A 74 5.19 14.51 21.93
CA ALA A 74 4.89 14.19 20.53
C ALA A 74 4.17 15.33 19.78
N VAL A 75 3.37 16.14 20.47
CA VAL A 75 2.73 17.32 19.87
C VAL A 75 3.77 18.39 19.54
N ASP A 76 4.72 18.66 20.44
CA ASP A 76 5.81 19.61 20.21
C ASP A 76 6.66 19.19 19.01
N ALA A 77 7.01 17.90 18.96
CA ALA A 77 7.75 17.32 17.85
C ALA A 77 6.98 17.38 16.53
N ALA A 78 5.65 17.20 16.56
CA ALA A 78 4.81 17.33 15.38
C ALA A 78 4.77 18.77 14.85
N ILE A 79 4.62 19.76 15.73
CA ILE A 79 4.65 21.18 15.34
C ILE A 79 5.99 21.54 14.72
N ALA A 80 7.11 21.14 15.35
CA ALA A 80 8.45 21.41 14.84
C ALA A 80 8.69 20.76 13.46
N THR A 81 8.23 19.52 13.28
CA THR A 81 8.32 18.80 11.99
C THR A 81 7.48 19.49 10.92
N GLY A 82 6.24 19.89 11.22
CA GLY A 82 5.36 20.61 10.28
C GLY A 82 5.93 21.97 9.85
N LEU A 83 6.49 22.73 10.79
CA LEU A 83 7.19 23.99 10.48
C LEU A 83 8.45 23.76 9.64
N ALA A 84 9.20 22.68 9.88
CA ALA A 84 10.33 22.32 9.05
C ALA A 84 9.89 21.92 7.62
N LEU A 85 8.79 21.16 7.48
CA LEU A 85 8.20 20.83 6.18
C LEU A 85 7.73 22.08 5.43
N ALA A 86 7.26 23.12 6.12
CA ALA A 86 6.92 24.40 5.48
C ALA A 86 8.09 25.03 4.71
N VAL A 87 9.33 24.69 5.09
CA VAL A 87 10.55 25.16 4.42
C VAL A 87 11.11 24.10 3.47
N THR A 88 11.13 22.84 3.89
CA THR A 88 11.82 21.77 3.15
C THR A 88 10.96 21.06 2.12
N HIS A 89 9.63 21.17 2.23
CA HIS A 89 8.65 20.61 1.30
C HIS A 89 7.43 21.57 1.17
N PRO A 90 7.63 22.79 0.62
CA PRO A 90 6.61 23.84 0.60
C PRO A 90 5.35 23.51 -0.23
N SER A 91 5.45 22.55 -1.16
CA SER A 91 4.34 22.05 -1.96
C SER A 91 3.26 21.32 -1.15
N ALA A 92 3.62 20.74 0.00
CA ALA A 92 2.71 19.97 0.85
C ALA A 92 2.63 20.55 2.28
N GLY A 93 3.77 20.90 2.88
CA GLY A 93 3.81 21.65 4.13
C GLY A 93 3.80 23.15 3.83
N ASN A 94 2.82 23.92 4.30
CA ASN A 94 2.85 25.37 4.20
C ASN A 94 2.05 26.03 5.33
N ILE A 95 2.36 27.30 5.62
CA ILE A 95 1.75 28.05 6.73
C ILE A 95 0.35 28.58 6.38
N GLY A 96 0.07 28.79 5.08
CA GLY A 96 -1.19 29.38 4.62
C GLY A 96 -2.34 28.38 4.43
N GLY A 97 -2.08 27.09 4.57
CA GLY A 97 -3.04 26.00 4.40
C GLY A 97 -3.70 25.56 5.71
N GLY A 98 -3.98 24.26 5.80
CA GLY A 98 -4.55 23.63 6.99
C GLY A 98 -4.17 22.16 7.07
N GLY A 99 -4.57 21.49 8.15
CA GLY A 99 -4.29 20.08 8.39
C GLY A 99 -5.09 19.53 9.55
N PHE A 100 -4.99 18.22 9.76
CA PHE A 100 -5.66 17.52 10.85
C PHE A 100 -4.63 16.83 11.71
N ALA A 101 -4.82 16.89 13.03
CA ALA A 101 -4.03 16.13 13.99
C ALA A 101 -4.95 15.19 14.77
N VAL A 102 -4.61 13.92 14.80
CA VAL A 102 -5.24 12.93 15.68
C VAL A 102 -4.28 12.68 16.84
N VAL A 103 -4.61 13.21 18.00
CA VAL A 103 -3.77 13.10 19.20
C VAL A 103 -4.47 12.17 20.20
N PRO A 104 -3.95 10.97 20.45
CA PRO A 104 -4.49 10.10 21.50
C PRO A 104 -4.16 10.72 22.86
N VAL A 105 -5.20 11.00 23.65
CA VAL A 105 -5.06 11.47 25.03
C VAL A 105 -5.07 10.24 25.94
N LEU A 106 -3.91 9.84 26.48
CA LEU A 106 -3.87 8.79 27.51
C LEU A 106 -3.68 9.42 28.89
N LEU A 107 -4.57 9.07 29.83
CA LEU A 107 -4.59 9.57 31.21
C LEU A 107 -3.48 9.02 32.12
N SER A 108 -2.59 8.15 31.63
CA SER A 108 -1.49 7.60 32.43
C SER A 108 -0.31 7.27 31.52
N VAL A 109 0.73 8.11 31.50
CA VAL A 109 2.14 7.78 31.17
C VAL A 109 2.37 6.74 30.04
N ALA A 110 1.57 6.73 28.97
CA ALA A 110 2.03 6.17 27.70
C ALA A 110 2.45 7.36 26.87
N ARG A 111 3.76 7.59 26.85
CA ARG A 111 4.40 8.49 25.91
C ARG A 111 3.78 8.22 24.53
N VAL A 112 3.23 9.23 23.87
CA VAL A 112 2.89 9.12 22.46
C VAL A 112 4.19 8.78 21.73
N THR A 113 4.33 7.53 21.29
CA THR A 113 5.62 6.97 20.83
C THR A 113 5.87 7.15 19.33
N GLY A 114 5.04 7.91 18.62
CA GLY A 114 5.21 8.13 17.18
C GLY A 114 4.46 9.34 16.66
N VAL A 115 5.13 10.15 15.84
CA VAL A 115 4.60 11.26 15.06
C VAL A 115 4.78 10.93 13.59
N ALA A 116 3.69 10.86 12.83
CA ALA A 116 3.73 10.75 11.38
C ALA A 116 3.07 12.00 10.79
N ILE A 117 3.82 12.76 9.99
CA ILE A 117 3.30 13.90 9.24
C ILE A 117 3.45 13.57 7.76
N ALA A 118 2.30 13.49 7.09
CA ALA A 118 2.21 13.33 5.64
C ALA A 118 2.49 14.66 4.94
#